data_AF-A0A6V7B6P8-F1
#
_entry.id   AF-A0A6V7B6P8-F1
#
_cell.length_a   1.000
_cell.length_b   1.000
_cell.length_c   1.000
_cell.angle_alpha   90.00
_cell.angle_beta   90.00
_cell.angle_gamma   90.00
#
_symmetry.space_group_name_H-M   'P 1'
#
loop_
_entity.id
_entity.type
_entity.pdbx_description
1 polymer ?
#
loop_
_entity_poly.entity_id
_entity_poly.type
_entity_poly.pdbx_seq_one_letter_code
_entity_poly.pdbx_strand_id
1 'polypeptide(L)'
;MSSAAPPCCTSLLGLSLSMFVAPCTLTAAPMDTPVVNAPAATPPTPDLAYPELFQAVQRGELFDDQKHFVDFLPLRDPALINADYLAQHDHPGFDLRKFVDANFEESPPVQTDAIRQDTALREHIDDLWPKLVRSQTHVPPYSSLLALPHPYVVPGGRFREVYYWDSYFTMLGLVKSGETTLSRQMLDNFAYLIDTYGHIPNGNRSYYLSRSQPPFFSYMVELQAGVEGEAVYQRYLPQLQKEYAYWMQGSEDLQPGQAARHVVRLADGSLLNRYWDERDTPRPEAWLHDTRTAAEASDRPAAEVYRDLRAGAESGWDYTSRWLADGQNLRTIRTTAIIPIDLNSLLYHLERTLAQACAQPGAECTQDYAALALQRKQAIDAHLWNKAGYYADYDW
;
A
#
# COMPACT_ATOMS: atom_id res chain seq x y z
N MET A 1 3.65 -94.88 47.30
CA MET A 1 2.29 -94.85 47.88
C MET A 1 2.01 -93.43 48.36
N SER A 2 0.83 -92.88 48.01
CA SER A 2 0.34 -91.48 48.20
C SER A 2 1.06 -90.41 47.34
N SER A 3 0.48 -89.69 46.36
CA SER A 3 -0.78 -88.90 46.24
C SER A 3 -0.89 -87.79 47.31
N ALA A 4 -1.27 -86.53 47.06
CA ALA A 4 -1.80 -85.79 45.90
C ALA A 4 -1.59 -84.26 46.12
N ALA A 5 -1.90 -83.44 45.10
CA ALA A 5 -1.90 -81.95 45.06
C ALA A 5 -3.09 -81.30 45.86
N PRO A 6 -3.44 -79.99 45.76
CA PRO A 6 -2.79 -78.75 45.24
C PRO A 6 -2.92 -77.53 46.23
N PRO A 7 -2.59 -76.28 45.83
CA PRO A 7 -3.54 -75.20 46.15
C PRO A 7 -3.79 -74.19 45.01
N CYS A 8 -4.83 -73.40 45.25
CA CYS A 8 -5.59 -72.54 44.34
C CYS A 8 -5.11 -71.09 44.30
N CYS A 9 -5.23 -70.48 43.12
CA CYS A 9 -5.39 -69.08 42.71
C CYS A 9 -5.16 -67.91 43.68
N THR A 10 -4.40 -66.91 43.22
CA THR A 10 -4.88 -65.52 43.10
C THR A 10 -4.03 -64.72 42.11
N SER A 11 -4.69 -63.99 41.22
CA SER A 11 -4.13 -63.25 40.09
C SER A 11 -3.72 -61.83 40.46
N LEU A 12 -2.62 -61.33 39.89
CA LEU A 12 -2.34 -59.90 39.72
C LEU A 12 -1.63 -59.72 38.37
N LEU A 13 -2.37 -59.19 37.39
CA LEU A 13 -1.83 -58.74 36.11
C LEU A 13 -0.99 -57.48 36.32
N GLY A 14 0.28 -57.52 35.92
CA GLY A 14 1.08 -56.33 35.63
C GLY A 14 1.06 -56.05 34.14
N LEU A 15 0.46 -54.93 33.73
CA LEU A 15 0.58 -54.38 32.37
C LEU A 15 1.86 -53.53 32.30
N SER A 16 2.82 -53.95 31.48
CA SER A 16 3.94 -53.15 31.01
C SER A 16 3.52 -52.39 29.75
N LEU A 17 3.54 -51.06 29.80
CA LEU A 17 3.25 -50.18 28.67
C LEU A 17 4.56 -49.79 27.97
N SER A 18 4.81 -50.40 26.81
CA SER A 18 5.92 -50.03 25.92
C SER A 18 5.48 -48.86 25.03
N MET A 19 6.12 -47.68 25.17
CA MET A 19 5.93 -46.57 24.23
C MET A 19 6.76 -46.80 22.96
N PHE A 20 6.08 -46.93 21.82
CA PHE A 20 6.68 -46.80 20.49
C PHE A 20 6.75 -45.31 20.11
N VAL A 21 7.95 -44.81 19.84
CA VAL A 21 8.16 -43.49 19.23
C VAL A 21 8.17 -43.68 17.71
N ALA A 22 7.14 -43.17 17.03
CA ALA A 22 7.10 -43.09 15.57
C ALA A 22 7.74 -41.78 15.09
N PRO A 23 8.58 -41.78 14.04
CA PRO A 23 9.14 -40.55 13.48
C PRO A 23 8.05 -39.83 12.67
N CYS A 24 7.62 -38.67 13.16
CA CYS A 24 6.68 -37.80 12.47
C CYS A 24 7.44 -37.04 11.37
N THR A 25 7.24 -37.44 10.11
CA THR A 25 7.70 -36.69 8.95
C THR A 25 6.67 -35.61 8.66
N LEU A 26 7.02 -34.35 8.94
CA LEU A 26 6.24 -33.18 8.53
C LEU A 26 6.43 -32.95 7.03
N THR A 27 5.58 -33.56 6.22
CA THR A 27 5.40 -33.14 4.82
C THR A 27 4.61 -31.85 4.82
N ALA A 28 5.24 -30.74 4.42
CA ALA A 28 4.56 -29.48 4.16
C ALA A 28 3.49 -29.71 3.07
N ALA A 29 2.23 -29.43 3.39
CA ALA A 29 1.17 -29.44 2.40
C ALA A 29 1.41 -28.29 1.40
N PRO A 30 1.27 -28.52 0.09
CA PRO A 30 1.30 -27.43 -0.88
C PRO A 30 0.09 -26.53 -0.60
N MET A 31 0.33 -25.23 -0.42
CA MET A 31 -0.76 -24.26 -0.33
C MET A 31 -1.34 -24.08 -1.74
N ASP A 32 -2.65 -24.29 -1.88
CA ASP A 32 -3.41 -23.85 -3.05
C ASP A 32 -3.31 -22.32 -3.12
N THR A 33 -2.39 -21.80 -3.92
CA THR A 33 -2.41 -20.40 -4.32
C THR A 33 -3.68 -20.17 -5.13
N PRO A 34 -4.63 -19.32 -4.70
CA PRO A 34 -5.76 -18.96 -5.54
C PRO A 34 -5.21 -18.37 -6.83
N VAL A 35 -5.50 -19.01 -7.95
CA VAL A 35 -5.11 -18.53 -9.28
C VAL A 35 -5.94 -17.28 -9.55
N VAL A 36 -5.36 -16.10 -9.31
CA VAL A 36 -5.88 -14.86 -9.87
C VAL A 36 -5.57 -14.93 -11.36
N ASN A 37 -6.60 -14.89 -12.21
CA ASN A 37 -6.42 -14.73 -13.65
C ASN A 37 -5.52 -13.51 -13.90
N ALA A 38 -4.77 -13.51 -15.00
CA ALA A 38 -3.95 -12.36 -15.39
C ALA A 38 -4.74 -11.05 -15.18
N PRO A 39 -4.15 -10.04 -14.53
CA PRO A 39 -4.87 -8.83 -14.13
C PRO A 39 -5.58 -8.25 -15.34
N ALA A 40 -6.90 -8.07 -15.22
CA ALA A 40 -7.69 -7.41 -16.26
C ALA A 40 -7.06 -6.05 -16.57
N ALA A 41 -7.18 -5.59 -17.82
CA ALA A 41 -6.70 -4.26 -18.19
C ALA A 41 -7.22 -3.23 -17.19
N THR A 42 -6.30 -2.44 -16.61
CA THR A 42 -6.67 -1.44 -15.61
C THR A 42 -7.71 -0.49 -16.22
N PRO A 43 -8.91 -0.38 -15.62
CA PRO A 43 -9.92 0.51 -16.15
C PRO A 43 -9.41 1.97 -16.08
N PRO A 44 -9.73 2.80 -17.08
CA PRO A 44 -9.39 4.22 -17.04
C PRO A 44 -9.97 4.85 -15.78
N THR A 45 -9.23 5.79 -15.20
CA THR A 45 -9.72 6.56 -14.05
C THR A 45 -10.90 7.45 -14.48
N PRO A 46 -11.83 7.81 -13.57
CA PRO A 46 -13.04 8.58 -13.93
C PRO A 46 -12.78 9.86 -14.74
N ASP A 47 -11.69 10.57 -14.41
CA ASP A 47 -11.22 11.78 -15.10
C ASP A 47 -10.79 11.53 -16.56
N LEU A 48 -10.46 10.29 -16.92
CA LEU A 48 -10.12 9.87 -18.27
C LEU A 48 -11.31 9.18 -18.98
N ALA A 49 -12.11 8.43 -18.23
CA ALA A 49 -13.22 7.65 -18.76
C ALA A 49 -14.39 8.53 -19.24
N TYR A 50 -14.70 9.59 -18.49
CA TYR A 50 -15.80 10.52 -18.80
C TYR A 50 -15.44 11.94 -18.33
N PRO A 51 -14.50 12.62 -19.00
CA PRO A 51 -13.84 13.82 -18.47
C PRO A 51 -14.80 14.97 -18.14
N GLU A 52 -15.71 15.31 -19.04
CA GLU A 52 -16.64 16.44 -18.86
C GLU A 52 -17.71 16.15 -17.80
N LEU A 53 -18.25 14.93 -17.80
CA LEU A 53 -19.17 14.46 -16.76
C LEU A 53 -18.49 14.48 -15.40
N PHE A 54 -17.28 13.93 -15.30
CA PHE A 54 -16.50 13.90 -14.07
C PHE A 54 -16.25 15.31 -13.53
N GLN A 55 -15.83 16.23 -14.39
CA GLN A 55 -15.64 17.63 -14.01
C GLN A 55 -16.93 18.31 -13.58
N ALA A 56 -18.05 18.05 -14.27
CA ALA A 56 -19.35 18.61 -13.91
C ALA A 56 -19.83 18.12 -12.55
N VAL A 57 -19.66 16.82 -12.25
CA VAL A 57 -20.01 16.24 -10.95
C VAL A 57 -19.14 16.83 -9.84
N GLN A 58 -17.82 16.88 -10.04
CA GLN A 58 -16.90 17.40 -9.02
C GLN A 58 -17.09 18.91 -8.80
N ARG A 59 -17.22 19.71 -9.86
CA ARG A 59 -17.43 21.16 -9.77
C ARG A 59 -18.81 21.52 -9.24
N GLY A 60 -19.83 20.71 -9.55
CA GLY A 60 -21.18 20.87 -9.03
C GLY A 60 -21.33 20.47 -7.57
N GLU A 61 -20.27 19.93 -6.95
CA GLU A 61 -20.27 19.47 -5.55
C GLU A 61 -21.50 18.59 -5.25
N LEU A 62 -21.81 17.67 -6.18
CA LEU A 62 -23.00 16.81 -6.13
C LEU A 62 -23.02 15.90 -4.89
N PHE A 63 -21.84 15.65 -4.34
CA PHE A 63 -21.59 14.89 -3.13
C PHE A 63 -20.67 15.70 -2.21
N ASP A 64 -20.84 15.53 -0.89
CA ASP A 64 -20.08 16.27 0.14
C ASP A 64 -18.58 15.94 0.17
N ASP A 65 -18.18 14.82 -0.45
CA ASP A 65 -16.82 14.33 -0.49
C ASP A 65 -16.42 14.03 -1.93
N GLN A 66 -15.32 14.64 -2.40
CA GLN A 66 -14.80 14.43 -3.76
C GLN A 66 -14.37 12.99 -4.03
N LYS A 67 -14.09 12.20 -2.98
CA LYS A 67 -13.79 10.78 -3.11
C LYS A 67 -15.03 9.94 -3.40
N HIS A 68 -16.25 10.41 -3.10
CA HIS A 68 -17.45 9.60 -3.29
C HIS A 68 -17.62 9.20 -4.76
N PHE A 69 -17.63 10.14 -5.70
CA PHE A 69 -17.93 9.82 -7.10
C PHE A 69 -16.84 8.98 -7.79
N VAL A 70 -15.57 9.08 -7.36
CA VAL A 70 -14.49 8.26 -7.96
C VAL A 70 -14.56 6.77 -7.56
N ASP A 71 -15.36 6.45 -6.54
CA ASP A 71 -15.62 5.09 -6.08
C ASP A 71 -16.96 4.53 -6.59
N PHE A 72 -17.72 5.30 -7.37
CA PHE A 72 -18.97 4.83 -7.95
C PHE A 72 -18.69 3.82 -9.07
N LEU A 73 -19.61 2.85 -9.20
CA LEU A 73 -19.54 1.82 -10.22
C LEU A 73 -20.39 2.25 -11.42
N PRO A 74 -19.79 2.40 -12.61
CA PRO A 74 -20.56 2.54 -13.84
C PRO A 74 -21.46 1.32 -14.07
N LEU A 75 -22.76 1.55 -14.26
CA LEU A 75 -23.75 0.48 -14.50
C LEU A 75 -23.67 -0.09 -15.93
N ARG A 76 -22.92 0.57 -16.81
CA ARG A 76 -22.70 0.20 -18.22
C ARG A 76 -21.37 0.77 -18.70
N ASP A 77 -21.03 0.50 -19.96
CA ASP A 77 -19.78 0.97 -20.58
C ASP A 77 -19.57 2.50 -20.37
N PRO A 78 -18.47 2.91 -19.70
CA PRO A 78 -18.14 4.31 -19.47
C PRO A 78 -18.09 5.17 -20.73
N ALA A 79 -17.69 4.60 -21.88
CA ALA A 79 -17.66 5.34 -23.15
C ALA A 79 -19.07 5.69 -23.63
N LEU A 80 -20.06 4.81 -23.42
CA LEU A 80 -21.46 5.08 -23.73
C LEU A 80 -22.06 6.09 -22.75
N ILE A 81 -21.72 6.02 -21.46
CA ILE A 81 -22.13 7.02 -20.47
C ILE A 81 -21.60 8.40 -20.86
N ASN A 82 -20.32 8.48 -21.24
CA ASN A 82 -19.72 9.73 -21.68
C ASN A 82 -20.40 10.29 -22.93
N ALA A 83 -20.63 9.45 -23.94
CA ALA A 83 -21.31 9.86 -25.18
C ALA A 83 -22.72 10.38 -24.91
N ASP A 84 -23.48 9.71 -24.05
CA ASP A 84 -24.83 10.12 -23.67
C ASP A 84 -24.84 11.43 -22.88
N TYR A 85 -23.87 11.62 -21.97
CA TYR A 85 -23.72 12.89 -21.25
C TYR A 85 -23.45 14.05 -22.22
N LEU A 86 -22.45 13.90 -23.09
CA LEU A 86 -22.08 14.92 -24.08
C LEU A 86 -23.26 15.28 -24.99
N ALA A 87 -24.09 14.29 -25.36
CA ALA A 87 -25.26 14.52 -26.20
C ALA A 87 -26.44 15.20 -25.48
N GLN A 88 -26.49 15.17 -24.14
CA GLN A 88 -27.68 15.59 -23.37
C GLN A 88 -27.44 16.78 -22.44
N HIS A 89 -26.20 17.04 -22.02
CA HIS A 89 -25.90 17.98 -20.94
C HIS A 89 -26.31 19.44 -21.21
N ASP A 90 -26.38 19.84 -22.48
CA ASP A 90 -26.81 21.19 -22.90
C ASP A 90 -28.32 21.31 -23.14
N HIS A 91 -29.08 20.22 -23.03
CA HIS A 91 -30.52 20.26 -23.27
C HIS A 91 -31.27 20.98 -22.14
N PRO A 92 -32.28 21.82 -22.47
CA PRO A 92 -33.14 22.42 -21.46
C PRO A 92 -33.77 21.37 -20.55
N GLY A 93 -33.57 21.50 -19.24
CA GLY A 93 -34.11 20.58 -18.24
C GLY A 93 -33.23 19.35 -17.94
N PHE A 94 -32.00 19.29 -18.47
CA PHE A 94 -31.01 18.30 -18.04
C PHE A 94 -30.76 18.41 -16.53
N ASP A 95 -30.73 17.26 -15.85
CA ASP A 95 -30.53 17.14 -14.42
C ASP A 95 -29.35 16.19 -14.18
N LEU A 96 -28.21 16.78 -13.77
CA LEU A 96 -26.97 16.04 -13.56
C LEU A 96 -27.13 14.96 -12.49
N ARG A 97 -27.91 15.22 -11.43
CA ARG A 97 -28.12 14.25 -10.35
C ARG A 97 -28.85 13.02 -10.88
N LYS A 98 -29.96 13.23 -11.60
CA LYS A 98 -30.72 12.14 -12.22
C LYS A 98 -29.89 11.38 -13.24
N PHE A 99 -29.05 12.08 -14.02
CA PHE A 99 -28.15 11.41 -14.95
C PHE A 99 -27.15 10.51 -14.22
N VAL A 100 -26.54 10.98 -13.13
CA VAL A 100 -25.63 10.16 -12.30
C VAL A 100 -26.36 8.97 -11.68
N ASP A 101 -27.51 9.21 -11.02
CA ASP A 101 -28.29 8.15 -10.36
C ASP A 101 -28.77 7.06 -11.35
N ALA A 102 -28.94 7.40 -12.64
CA ALA A 102 -29.34 6.45 -13.68
C ALA A 102 -28.18 5.65 -14.29
N ASN A 103 -26.93 6.09 -14.12
CA ASN A 103 -25.75 5.54 -14.80
C ASN A 103 -24.71 4.94 -13.87
N PHE A 104 -24.80 5.24 -12.58
CA PHE A 104 -23.84 4.82 -11.58
C PHE A 104 -24.55 4.33 -10.33
N GLU A 105 -23.94 3.35 -9.67
CA GLU A 105 -24.31 2.96 -8.31
C GLU A 105 -23.18 3.27 -7.34
N GLU A 106 -23.55 3.70 -6.13
CA GLU A 106 -22.58 3.82 -5.05
C GLU A 106 -22.05 2.42 -4.72
N SER A 107 -20.72 2.28 -4.62
CA SER A 107 -20.14 1.08 -4.04
C SER A 107 -20.78 0.83 -2.67
N PRO A 108 -21.33 -0.37 -2.38
CA PRO A 108 -22.07 -0.63 -1.16
C PRO A 108 -21.33 -0.09 0.07
N PRO A 109 -22.00 0.63 0.98
CA PRO A 109 -21.35 1.08 2.20
C PRO A 109 -20.83 -0.16 2.92
N VAL A 110 -19.61 -0.05 3.46
CA VAL A 110 -19.15 -1.12 4.34
C VAL A 110 -20.06 -1.12 5.55
N GLN A 111 -20.90 -2.14 5.65
CA GLN A 111 -21.64 -2.39 6.88
C GLN A 111 -20.68 -2.96 7.92
N THR A 112 -20.25 -2.10 8.84
CA THR A 112 -19.65 -2.55 10.09
C THR A 112 -20.79 -2.71 11.10
N ASP A 113 -21.06 -3.94 11.53
CA ASP A 113 -22.01 -4.16 12.63
C ASP A 113 -21.65 -3.29 13.84
N ALA A 114 -22.67 -2.92 14.62
CA ALA A 114 -22.44 -2.19 15.86
C ALA A 114 -21.50 -2.97 16.78
N ILE A 115 -20.41 -2.31 17.20
CA ILE A 115 -19.42 -2.86 18.12
C ILE A 115 -19.82 -2.48 19.53
N ARG A 116 -19.69 -3.44 20.45
CA ARG A 116 -19.87 -3.21 21.87
C ARG A 116 -18.95 -2.08 22.34
N GLN A 117 -19.55 -1.07 22.97
CA GLN A 117 -18.84 0.10 23.50
C GLN A 117 -18.45 -0.11 24.98
N ASP A 118 -18.91 -1.20 25.58
CA ASP A 118 -18.71 -1.57 26.99
C ASP A 118 -17.58 -2.59 27.19
N THR A 119 -16.54 -2.52 26.36
CA THR A 119 -15.37 -3.42 26.41
C THR A 119 -14.10 -2.67 26.84
N ALA A 120 -13.10 -3.40 27.33
CA ALA A 120 -11.78 -2.81 27.60
C ALA A 120 -11.09 -2.45 26.27
N LEU A 121 -10.18 -1.46 26.27
CA LEU A 121 -9.52 -0.98 25.03
C LEU A 121 -8.92 -2.11 24.17
N ARG A 122 -8.26 -3.10 24.79
CA ARG A 122 -7.67 -4.24 24.07
C ARG A 122 -8.75 -5.11 23.41
N GLU A 123 -9.78 -5.48 24.16
CA GLU A 123 -10.91 -6.28 23.67
C GLU A 123 -11.64 -5.54 22.55
N HIS A 124 -11.83 -4.22 22.68
CA HIS A 124 -12.41 -3.39 21.63
C HIS A 124 -11.59 -3.42 20.32
N ILE A 125 -10.26 -3.35 20.41
CA ILE A 125 -9.36 -3.44 19.24
C ILE A 125 -9.41 -4.84 18.62
N ASP A 126 -9.38 -5.89 19.43
CA ASP A 126 -9.43 -7.27 18.93
C ASP A 126 -10.78 -7.55 18.24
N ASP A 127 -11.89 -7.06 18.80
CA ASP A 127 -13.23 -7.15 18.21
C ASP A 127 -13.40 -6.33 16.92
N LEU A 128 -12.55 -5.33 16.71
CA LEU A 128 -12.57 -4.47 15.53
C LEU A 128 -11.95 -5.14 14.29
N TRP A 129 -10.96 -6.03 14.44
CA TRP A 129 -10.26 -6.60 13.29
C TRP A 129 -11.19 -7.26 12.28
N PRO A 130 -12.12 -8.16 12.65
CA PRO A 130 -13.02 -8.78 11.69
C PRO A 130 -13.95 -7.78 10.97
N LYS A 131 -14.22 -6.62 11.60
CA LYS A 131 -15.04 -5.55 11.01
C LYS A 131 -14.27 -4.71 10.00
N LEU A 132 -12.94 -4.69 10.09
CA LEU A 132 -12.06 -3.96 9.18
C LEU A 132 -11.50 -4.84 8.04
N VAL A 133 -11.67 -6.17 8.13
CA VAL A 133 -11.27 -7.08 7.05
C VAL A 133 -12.18 -6.96 5.84
N ARG A 134 -11.57 -6.90 4.66
CA ARG A 134 -12.21 -6.97 3.35
C ARG A 134 -11.61 -8.12 2.55
N SER A 135 -12.39 -8.66 1.62
CA SER A 135 -11.94 -9.68 0.68
C SER A 135 -12.59 -9.46 -0.68
N GLN A 136 -11.79 -9.07 -1.68
CA GLN A 136 -12.23 -8.73 -3.03
C GLN A 136 -11.26 -9.33 -4.03
N THR A 137 -11.35 -10.65 -4.20
CA THR A 137 -10.61 -11.40 -5.23
C THR A 137 -11.12 -11.12 -6.64
N HIS A 138 -12.33 -10.57 -6.75
CA HIS A 138 -12.97 -10.13 -7.98
C HIS A 138 -13.63 -8.78 -7.73
N VAL A 139 -13.54 -7.88 -8.71
CA VAL A 139 -14.17 -6.56 -8.67
C VAL A 139 -15.16 -6.43 -9.83
N PRO A 140 -16.27 -5.68 -9.66
CA PRO A 140 -17.17 -5.39 -10.77
C PRO A 140 -16.46 -4.73 -11.95
N PRO A 141 -16.93 -4.92 -13.19
CA PRO A 141 -16.41 -4.19 -14.34
C PRO A 141 -16.36 -2.68 -14.08
N TYR A 142 -15.32 -2.02 -14.58
CA TYR A 142 -15.11 -0.57 -14.46
C TYR A 142 -14.90 -0.04 -13.04
N SER A 143 -14.85 -0.91 -12.02
CA SER A 143 -14.53 -0.52 -10.65
C SER A 143 -13.17 0.16 -10.58
N SER A 144 -13.07 1.24 -9.80
CA SER A 144 -11.78 1.80 -9.45
C SER A 144 -11.02 0.91 -8.47
N LEU A 145 -11.69 0.03 -7.70
CA LEU A 145 -11.03 -0.91 -6.79
C LEU A 145 -10.27 -1.98 -7.58
N LEU A 146 -9.03 -2.25 -7.17
CA LEU A 146 -8.18 -3.28 -7.74
C LEU A 146 -8.29 -4.56 -6.91
N ALA A 147 -8.51 -5.69 -7.56
CA ALA A 147 -8.63 -6.98 -6.90
C ALA A 147 -7.34 -7.38 -6.18
N LEU A 148 -7.47 -8.08 -5.05
CA LEU A 148 -6.36 -8.63 -4.27
C LEU A 148 -6.58 -10.13 -4.01
N PRO A 149 -5.53 -10.97 -4.05
CA PRO A 149 -5.64 -12.42 -3.90
C PRO A 149 -6.11 -12.88 -2.51
N HIS A 150 -5.84 -12.08 -1.47
CA HIS A 150 -6.12 -12.44 -0.09
C HIS A 150 -6.91 -11.34 0.65
N PRO A 151 -7.53 -11.68 1.81
CA PRO A 151 -8.12 -10.68 2.69
C PRO A 151 -7.12 -9.63 3.16
N TYR A 152 -7.61 -8.43 3.45
CA TYR A 152 -6.80 -7.31 3.92
C TYR A 152 -7.60 -6.45 4.90
N VAL A 153 -6.90 -5.73 5.77
CA VAL A 153 -7.50 -4.76 6.71
C VAL A 153 -7.52 -3.38 6.07
N VAL A 154 -8.63 -2.65 6.21
CA VAL A 154 -8.74 -1.23 5.82
C VAL A 154 -8.69 -0.31 7.04
N PRO A 155 -8.27 0.97 6.90
CA PRO A 155 -8.22 1.90 8.02
C PRO A 155 -9.60 2.17 8.67
N GLY A 156 -10.67 2.14 7.87
CA GLY A 156 -12.05 2.35 8.32
C GLY A 156 -12.69 3.66 7.82
N GLY A 157 -14.01 3.78 7.97
CA GLY A 157 -14.78 4.95 7.53
C GLY A 157 -14.75 5.14 6.01
N ARG A 158 -14.30 6.31 5.54
CA ARG A 158 -14.17 6.65 4.11
C ARG A 158 -13.11 5.82 3.37
N PHE A 159 -12.18 5.24 4.10
CA PHE A 159 -11.08 4.43 3.56
C PHE A 159 -11.55 2.98 3.42
N ARG A 160 -12.01 2.65 2.21
CA ARG A 160 -12.63 1.35 1.88
C ARG A 160 -11.68 0.41 1.10
N GLU A 161 -10.43 0.82 0.94
CA GLU A 161 -9.34 0.14 0.23
C GLU A 161 -8.16 -0.07 1.18
N VAL A 162 -7.24 -1.00 0.85
CA VAL A 162 -5.97 -1.12 1.60
C VAL A 162 -5.11 0.10 1.33
N TYR A 163 -4.43 0.60 2.35
CA TYR A 163 -3.40 1.64 2.24
C TYR A 163 -2.04 1.06 2.60
N TYR A 164 -0.99 1.48 1.89
CA TYR A 164 0.31 0.82 1.97
C TYR A 164 0.96 0.97 3.36
N TRP A 165 1.31 2.18 3.78
CA TRP A 165 2.06 2.34 5.03
C TRP A 165 1.23 2.06 6.30
N ASP A 166 -0.08 2.39 6.29
CA ASP A 166 -1.04 2.09 7.36
C ASP A 166 -1.04 0.59 7.69
N SER A 167 -0.89 -0.24 6.66
CA SER A 167 -0.91 -1.68 6.79
C SER A 167 0.25 -2.21 7.61
N TYR A 168 1.42 -1.58 7.60
CA TYR A 168 2.54 -2.04 8.44
C TYR A 168 2.21 -1.88 9.91
N PHE A 169 1.71 -0.71 10.32
CA PHE A 169 1.31 -0.45 11.70
C PHE A 169 0.12 -1.31 12.12
N THR A 170 -0.81 -1.57 11.20
CA THR A 170 -1.91 -2.52 11.41
C THR A 170 -1.38 -3.94 11.61
N MET A 171 -0.43 -4.40 10.79
CA MET A 171 0.18 -5.73 10.89
C MET A 171 0.93 -5.92 12.22
N LEU A 172 1.57 -4.88 12.76
CA LEU A 172 2.14 -4.93 14.10
C LEU A 172 1.08 -5.29 15.15
N GLY A 173 -0.10 -4.66 15.07
CA GLY A 173 -1.25 -4.97 15.91
C GLY A 173 -1.77 -6.40 15.72
N LEU A 174 -1.99 -6.80 14.47
CA LEU A 174 -2.45 -8.15 14.12
C LEU A 174 -1.53 -9.25 14.68
N VAL A 175 -0.22 -9.13 14.47
CA VAL A 175 0.76 -10.09 15.01
C VAL A 175 0.69 -10.15 16.54
N LYS A 176 0.47 -9.01 17.22
CA LYS A 176 0.31 -8.98 18.69
C LYS A 176 -1.01 -9.60 19.16
N SER A 177 -2.08 -9.52 18.37
CA SER A 177 -3.36 -10.18 18.63
C SER A 177 -3.37 -11.67 18.21
N GLY A 178 -2.28 -12.17 17.62
CA GLY A 178 -2.18 -13.56 17.16
C GLY A 178 -2.70 -13.80 15.74
N GLU A 179 -3.12 -12.75 15.03
CA GLU A 179 -3.63 -12.77 13.65
C GLU A 179 -2.49 -12.84 12.62
N THR A 180 -1.56 -13.77 12.82
CA THR A 180 -0.33 -13.89 12.02
C THR A 180 -0.59 -14.35 10.58
N THR A 181 -1.63 -15.17 10.37
CA THR A 181 -2.08 -15.59 9.03
C THR A 181 -2.61 -14.41 8.23
N LEU A 182 -3.40 -13.52 8.84
CA LEU A 182 -3.90 -12.33 8.17
C LEU A 182 -2.75 -11.36 7.86
N SER A 183 -1.79 -11.19 8.78
CA SER A 183 -0.55 -10.44 8.52
C SER A 183 0.22 -11.01 7.31
N ARG A 184 0.39 -12.33 7.23
CA ARG A 184 1.00 -13.00 6.07
C ARG A 184 0.26 -12.72 4.77
N GLN A 185 -1.07 -12.84 4.79
CA GLN A 185 -1.93 -12.60 3.64
C GLN A 185 -1.86 -11.14 3.14
N MET A 186 -1.77 -10.18 4.06
CA MET A 186 -1.55 -8.77 3.69
C MET A 186 -0.18 -8.57 3.03
N LEU A 187 0.88 -9.20 3.53
CA LEU A 187 2.21 -9.17 2.90
C LEU A 187 2.18 -9.79 1.48
N ASP A 188 1.47 -10.91 1.30
CA ASP A 188 1.28 -11.55 -0.01
C ASP A 188 0.51 -10.65 -0.99
N ASN A 189 -0.49 -9.91 -0.52
CA ASN A 189 -1.19 -8.92 -1.32
C ASN A 189 -0.26 -7.79 -1.81
N PHE A 190 0.65 -7.31 -0.97
CA PHE A 190 1.62 -6.29 -1.37
C PHE A 190 2.65 -6.82 -2.36
N ALA A 191 3.12 -8.05 -2.18
CA ALA A 191 3.97 -8.74 -3.14
C ALA A 191 3.25 -8.86 -4.51
N TYR A 192 1.98 -9.23 -4.51
CA TYR A 192 1.14 -9.28 -5.71
C TYR A 192 1.02 -7.90 -6.40
N LEU A 193 0.84 -6.81 -5.64
CA LEU A 193 0.78 -5.46 -6.19
C LEU A 193 2.10 -5.07 -6.88
N ILE A 194 3.24 -5.38 -6.27
CA ILE A 194 4.57 -5.16 -6.88
C ILE A 194 4.70 -5.94 -8.19
N ASP A 195 4.34 -7.22 -8.19
CA ASP A 195 4.44 -8.08 -9.37
C ASP A 195 3.49 -7.64 -10.50
N THR A 196 2.34 -7.07 -10.14
CA THR A 196 1.28 -6.69 -11.08
C THR A 196 1.45 -5.30 -11.65
N TYR A 197 1.80 -4.32 -10.81
CA TYR A 197 1.81 -2.90 -11.17
C TYR A 197 3.22 -2.29 -11.17
N GLY A 198 4.24 -3.03 -10.74
CA GLY A 198 5.63 -2.59 -10.64
C GLY A 198 5.99 -1.94 -9.31
N HIS A 199 5.00 -1.56 -8.50
CA HIS A 199 5.14 -0.98 -7.17
C HIS A 199 3.87 -1.20 -6.35
N ILE A 200 3.92 -0.87 -5.06
CA ILE A 200 2.73 -0.82 -4.21
C ILE A 200 2.09 0.56 -4.38
N PRO A 201 0.87 0.69 -4.94
CA PRO A 201 0.19 1.97 -5.03
C PRO A 201 -0.21 2.49 -3.64
N ASN A 202 -0.47 3.80 -3.53
CA ASN A 202 -0.94 4.44 -2.28
C ASN A 202 -2.05 3.63 -1.58
N GLY A 203 -3.03 3.17 -2.36
CA GLY A 203 -3.94 2.11 -2.00
C GLY A 203 -4.40 1.35 -3.24
N ASN A 204 -5.16 0.26 -3.08
CA ASN A 204 -5.58 -0.60 -4.22
C ASN A 204 -6.73 0.01 -5.05
N ARG A 205 -6.56 1.23 -5.54
CA ARG A 205 -7.48 1.93 -6.45
C ARG A 205 -6.75 2.36 -7.73
N SER A 206 -7.43 2.35 -8.88
CA SER A 206 -6.84 2.69 -10.18
C SER A 206 -6.28 4.12 -10.22
N TYR A 207 -6.92 5.07 -9.54
CA TYR A 207 -6.46 6.46 -9.43
C TYR A 207 -5.24 6.66 -8.51
N TYR A 208 -4.82 5.60 -7.79
CA TYR A 208 -3.60 5.58 -6.99
C TYR A 208 -2.42 4.92 -7.71
N LEU A 209 -2.61 4.28 -8.87
CA LEU A 209 -1.53 3.61 -9.60
C LEU A 209 -0.40 4.56 -10.07
N SER A 210 -0.64 5.87 -10.08
CA SER A 210 0.38 6.85 -10.48
C SER A 210 1.45 7.13 -9.40
N ARG A 211 1.26 6.65 -8.16
CA ARG A 211 2.18 6.89 -7.04
C ARG A 211 2.17 5.75 -6.04
N SER A 212 3.17 5.70 -5.18
CA SER A 212 3.25 4.77 -4.06
C SER A 212 2.75 5.41 -2.74
N GLN A 213 3.36 5.00 -1.64
CA GLN A 213 3.30 5.57 -0.29
C GLN A 213 4.66 5.29 0.40
N PRO A 214 4.92 5.73 1.65
CA PRO A 214 6.18 5.40 2.33
C PRO A 214 6.52 3.90 2.30
N PRO A 215 7.73 3.49 1.87
CA PRO A 215 8.01 2.10 1.51
C PRO A 215 8.28 1.19 2.71
N PHE A 216 7.21 0.66 3.31
CA PHE A 216 7.24 -0.21 4.48
C PHE A 216 7.29 -1.71 4.17
N PHE A 217 7.29 -2.16 2.92
CA PHE A 217 7.28 -3.58 2.57
C PHE A 217 8.49 -4.33 3.14
N SER A 218 9.69 -3.72 3.17
CA SER A 218 10.86 -4.29 3.85
C SER A 218 10.64 -4.53 5.35
N TYR A 219 9.98 -3.60 6.04
CA TYR A 219 9.58 -3.75 7.43
C TYR A 219 8.49 -4.81 7.62
N MET A 220 7.55 -4.93 6.68
CA MET A 220 6.53 -5.98 6.70
C MET A 220 7.17 -7.37 6.52
N VAL A 221 8.16 -7.50 5.62
CA VAL A 221 8.95 -8.72 5.45
C VAL A 221 9.71 -9.09 6.73
N GLU A 222 10.41 -8.12 7.35
CA GLU A 222 11.11 -8.36 8.62
C GLU A 222 10.16 -8.76 9.76
N LEU A 223 9.03 -8.05 9.90
CA LEU A 223 7.99 -8.40 10.88
C LEU A 223 7.54 -9.84 10.70
N GLN A 224 7.23 -10.22 9.47
CA GLN A 224 6.76 -11.57 9.18
C GLN A 224 7.88 -12.61 9.30
N ALA A 225 9.14 -12.26 9.05
CA ALA A 225 10.29 -13.12 9.33
C ALA A 225 10.46 -13.39 10.84
N GLY A 226 10.10 -12.43 11.70
CA GLY A 226 10.04 -12.62 13.15
C GLY A 226 9.02 -13.68 13.61
N VAL A 227 8.04 -14.00 12.76
CA VAL A 227 7.02 -15.04 13.01
C VAL A 227 7.36 -16.34 12.26
N GLU A 228 7.71 -16.19 10.98
CA GLU A 228 8.06 -17.15 9.93
C GLU A 228 9.41 -17.89 10.05
N GLY A 229 10.39 -17.21 10.64
CA GLY A 229 11.81 -17.49 10.44
C GLY A 229 12.39 -16.87 9.16
N GLU A 230 13.68 -17.04 8.95
CA GLU A 230 14.46 -16.31 7.94
C GLU A 230 14.13 -16.65 6.48
N ALA A 231 13.48 -17.80 6.22
CA ALA A 231 13.06 -18.18 4.86
C ALA A 231 12.12 -17.16 4.20
N VAL A 232 11.49 -16.30 5.01
CA VAL A 232 10.66 -15.18 4.57
C VAL A 232 11.44 -14.17 3.72
N TYR A 233 12.70 -13.88 4.08
CA TYR A 233 13.53 -12.95 3.30
C TYR A 233 13.76 -13.46 1.88
N GLN A 234 14.03 -14.75 1.72
CA GLN A 234 14.18 -15.38 0.41
C GLN A 234 12.87 -15.41 -0.38
N ARG A 235 11.74 -15.68 0.30
CA ARG A 235 10.41 -15.74 -0.32
C ARG A 235 10.03 -14.43 -1.01
N TYR A 236 10.34 -13.29 -0.41
CA TYR A 236 9.97 -11.96 -0.94
C TYR A 236 11.14 -11.19 -1.54
N LEU A 237 12.34 -11.79 -1.66
CA LEU A 237 13.51 -11.16 -2.28
C LEU A 237 13.20 -10.59 -3.68
N PRO A 238 12.49 -11.31 -4.59
CA PRO A 238 12.18 -10.75 -5.91
C PRO A 238 11.37 -9.46 -5.84
N GLN A 239 10.39 -9.38 -4.92
CA GLN A 239 9.53 -8.19 -4.77
C GLN A 239 10.26 -7.06 -4.05
N LEU A 240 11.14 -7.35 -3.08
CA LEU A 240 12.03 -6.34 -2.49
C LEU A 240 12.93 -5.70 -3.56
N GLN A 241 13.50 -6.50 -4.47
CA GLN A 241 14.34 -6.00 -5.56
C GLN A 241 13.54 -5.17 -6.56
N LYS A 242 12.32 -5.59 -6.92
CA LYS A 242 11.42 -4.84 -7.81
C LYS A 242 11.00 -3.50 -7.20
N GLU A 243 10.63 -3.48 -5.93
CA GLU A 243 10.28 -2.23 -5.25
C GLU A 243 11.49 -1.29 -5.18
N TYR A 244 12.69 -1.79 -4.86
CA TYR A 244 13.90 -0.98 -4.90
C TYR A 244 14.15 -0.40 -6.29
N ALA A 245 13.97 -1.19 -7.35
CA ALA A 245 14.10 -0.73 -8.72
C ALA A 245 13.09 0.38 -9.09
N TYR A 246 11.86 0.32 -8.56
CA TYR A 246 10.87 1.40 -8.69
C TYR A 246 11.39 2.70 -8.08
N TRP A 247 11.85 2.68 -6.83
CA TRP A 247 12.37 3.88 -6.16
C TRP A 247 13.65 4.43 -6.81
N MET A 248 14.46 3.56 -7.41
CA MET A 248 15.73 3.92 -8.06
C MET A 248 15.60 4.17 -9.57
N GLN A 249 14.38 4.18 -10.11
CA GLN A 249 14.14 4.33 -11.54
C GLN A 249 14.68 5.66 -12.08
N GLY A 250 15.58 5.59 -13.07
CA GLY A 250 16.22 6.76 -13.68
C GLY A 250 17.56 7.17 -13.06
N SER A 251 18.08 6.42 -12.08
CA SER A 251 19.35 6.74 -11.40
C SER A 251 20.61 6.54 -12.25
N GLU A 252 20.59 5.61 -13.22
CA GLU A 252 21.78 5.16 -13.98
C GLU A 252 22.44 6.29 -14.79
N ASP A 253 21.64 7.11 -15.49
CA ASP A 253 22.12 8.18 -16.37
C ASP A 253 22.07 9.58 -15.73
N LEU A 254 21.59 9.67 -14.48
CA LEU A 254 21.34 10.94 -13.81
C LEU A 254 22.66 11.67 -13.51
N GLN A 255 22.80 12.94 -13.92
CA GLN A 255 24.00 13.72 -13.65
C GLN A 255 23.91 14.45 -12.30
N PRO A 256 25.04 14.82 -11.67
CA PRO A 256 25.01 15.62 -10.44
C PRO A 256 24.22 16.92 -10.59
N GLY A 257 23.39 17.24 -9.59
CA GLY A 257 22.49 18.40 -9.60
C GLY A 257 21.19 18.19 -10.38
N GLN A 258 20.82 16.94 -10.67
CA GLN A 258 19.60 16.59 -11.40
C GLN A 258 18.70 15.65 -10.58
N ALA A 259 17.43 15.63 -10.94
CA ALA A 259 16.48 14.63 -10.48
C ALA A 259 15.74 13.98 -11.64
N ALA A 260 15.41 12.71 -11.47
CA ALA A 260 14.54 11.95 -12.35
C ALA A 260 13.59 11.13 -11.49
N ARG A 261 12.28 11.35 -11.65
CA ARG A 261 11.24 10.69 -10.85
C ARG A 261 11.53 10.85 -9.35
N HIS A 262 11.60 9.73 -8.61
CA HIS A 262 11.92 9.66 -7.19
C HIS A 262 13.40 9.87 -6.86
N VAL A 263 14.31 9.92 -7.84
CA VAL A 263 15.76 9.98 -7.57
C VAL A 263 16.28 11.40 -7.71
N VAL A 264 17.09 11.83 -6.75
CA VAL A 264 17.87 13.07 -6.81
C VAL A 264 19.36 12.73 -6.68
N ARG A 265 20.18 13.20 -7.64
CA ARG A 265 21.63 13.16 -7.52
C ARG A 265 22.14 14.53 -7.11
N LEU A 266 22.63 14.65 -5.89
CA LEU A 266 23.20 15.89 -5.37
C LEU A 266 24.50 16.27 -6.09
N ALA A 267 24.95 17.51 -5.90
CA ALA A 267 26.14 18.05 -6.57
C ALA A 267 27.44 17.27 -6.26
N ASP A 268 27.52 16.64 -5.08
CA ASP A 268 28.65 15.78 -4.69
C ASP A 268 28.56 14.35 -5.23
N GLY A 269 27.50 14.04 -5.99
CA GLY A 269 27.24 12.74 -6.59
C GLY A 269 26.39 11.80 -5.73
N SER A 270 26.08 12.17 -4.47
CA SER A 270 25.22 11.39 -3.57
C SER A 270 23.84 11.17 -4.19
N LEU A 271 23.34 9.94 -4.11
CA LEU A 271 21.99 9.59 -4.53
C LEU A 271 21.07 9.48 -3.32
N LEU A 272 20.00 10.27 -3.34
CA LEU A 272 18.91 10.23 -2.37
C LEU A 272 17.59 10.22 -3.13
N ASN A 273 16.50 10.04 -2.41
CA ASN A 273 15.16 9.95 -2.99
C ASN A 273 14.23 11.06 -2.50
N ARG A 274 13.24 11.38 -3.33
CA ARG A 274 12.12 12.27 -3.05
C ARG A 274 10.81 11.58 -3.37
N TYR A 275 9.71 12.07 -2.81
CA TYR A 275 8.37 11.66 -3.25
C TYR A 275 8.06 12.28 -4.62
N TRP A 276 7.37 11.52 -5.47
CA TRP A 276 7.05 11.85 -6.84
C TRP A 276 5.85 11.02 -7.34
N ASP A 277 4.82 11.67 -7.89
CA ASP A 277 3.75 10.96 -8.62
C ASP A 277 4.01 11.06 -10.13
N GLU A 278 3.67 10.04 -10.92
CA GLU A 278 3.86 9.99 -12.37
C GLU A 278 2.96 10.98 -13.16
N ARG A 279 1.84 11.42 -12.58
CA ARG A 279 0.91 12.38 -13.18
C ARG A 279 1.11 13.79 -12.61
N ASP A 280 0.82 14.79 -13.44
CA ASP A 280 0.79 16.22 -13.11
C ASP A 280 -0.58 16.84 -13.40
N THR A 281 -1.64 16.05 -13.25
CA THR A 281 -3.04 16.49 -13.36
C THR A 281 -3.67 16.56 -11.96
N PRO A 282 -4.83 17.20 -11.75
CA PRO A 282 -5.52 17.13 -10.46
C PRO A 282 -5.79 15.69 -10.02
N ARG A 283 -5.75 15.39 -8.72
CA ARG A 283 -6.12 14.09 -8.17
C ARG A 283 -7.62 13.83 -8.37
N PRO A 284 -8.05 12.69 -8.93
CA PRO A 284 -9.47 12.41 -9.11
C PRO A 284 -10.27 12.51 -7.80
N GLU A 285 -9.72 11.99 -6.70
CA GLU A 285 -10.32 11.97 -5.36
C GLU A 285 -10.36 13.34 -4.66
N ALA A 286 -9.73 14.37 -5.24
CA ALA A 286 -9.64 15.73 -4.68
C ALA A 286 -9.61 16.81 -5.78
N TRP A 287 -10.29 16.55 -6.91
CA TRP A 287 -10.10 17.30 -8.16
C TRP A 287 -10.38 18.81 -8.03
N LEU A 288 -11.44 19.18 -7.31
CA LEU A 288 -11.83 20.58 -7.12
C LEU A 288 -10.87 21.29 -6.15
N HIS A 289 -10.42 20.60 -5.10
CA HIS A 289 -9.42 21.14 -4.18
C HIS A 289 -8.09 21.42 -4.88
N ASP A 290 -7.62 20.48 -5.69
CA ASP A 290 -6.37 20.61 -6.44
C ASP A 290 -6.47 21.74 -7.47
N THR A 291 -7.54 21.79 -8.26
CA THR A 291 -7.75 22.85 -9.26
C THR A 291 -7.87 24.25 -8.64
N ARG A 292 -8.55 24.38 -7.50
CA ARG A 292 -8.60 25.64 -6.72
C ARG A 292 -7.22 26.05 -6.23
N THR A 293 -6.45 25.11 -5.66
CA THR A 293 -5.09 25.37 -5.16
C THR A 293 -4.16 25.83 -6.28
N ALA A 294 -4.18 25.17 -7.44
CA ALA A 294 -3.37 25.57 -8.59
C ALA A 294 -3.79 26.93 -9.16
N ALA A 295 -5.09 27.28 -9.13
CA ALA A 295 -5.56 28.60 -9.54
C ALA A 295 -5.08 29.73 -8.61
N GLU A 296 -4.89 29.45 -7.32
CA GLU A 296 -4.33 30.39 -6.35
C GLU A 296 -2.81 30.59 -6.53
N ALA A 297 -2.10 29.58 -7.05
CA ALA A 297 -0.66 29.61 -7.33
C ALA A 297 -0.36 30.25 -8.71
N SER A 298 -0.85 31.48 -8.93
CA SER A 298 -0.79 32.16 -10.24
C SER A 298 0.63 32.40 -10.80
N ASP A 299 1.66 32.27 -9.97
CA ASP A 299 3.08 32.42 -10.29
C ASP A 299 3.75 31.11 -10.71
N ARG A 300 3.03 29.98 -10.70
CA ARG A 300 3.55 28.65 -11.02
C ARG A 300 2.73 27.95 -12.11
N PRO A 301 3.35 27.13 -12.96
CA PRO A 301 2.60 26.24 -13.84
C PRO A 301 1.70 25.30 -13.03
N ALA A 302 0.41 25.22 -13.37
CA ALA A 302 -0.55 24.38 -12.65
C ALA A 302 -0.11 22.90 -12.55
N ALA A 303 0.53 22.39 -13.61
CA ALA A 303 1.09 21.03 -13.64
C ALA A 303 2.13 20.77 -12.53
N GLU A 304 2.98 21.74 -12.21
CA GLU A 304 3.95 21.61 -11.12
C GLU A 304 3.24 21.55 -9.77
N VAL A 305 2.24 22.41 -9.56
CA VAL A 305 1.43 22.42 -8.33
C VAL A 305 0.71 21.08 -8.15
N TYR A 306 0.12 20.54 -9.23
CA TYR A 306 -0.53 19.22 -9.20
C TYR A 306 0.46 18.10 -8.88
N ARG A 307 1.66 18.13 -9.48
CA ARG A 307 2.72 17.15 -9.19
C ARG A 307 3.12 17.19 -7.71
N ASP A 308 3.29 18.37 -7.13
CA ASP A 308 3.65 18.53 -5.72
C ASP A 308 2.52 18.13 -4.75
N LEU A 309 1.27 18.41 -5.11
CA LEU A 309 0.09 17.94 -4.37
C LEU A 309 0.00 16.43 -4.35
N ARG A 310 0.28 15.78 -5.48
CA ARG A 310 0.30 14.32 -5.60
C ARG A 310 1.49 13.67 -4.91
N ALA A 311 2.68 14.24 -5.02
CA ALA A 311 3.85 13.81 -4.26
C ALA A 311 3.64 13.99 -2.75
N GLY A 312 2.90 15.04 -2.34
CA GLY A 312 2.46 15.23 -0.96
C GLY A 312 1.58 14.06 -0.48
N ALA A 313 0.66 13.57 -1.33
CA ALA A 313 -0.14 12.38 -1.04
C ALA A 313 0.69 11.08 -1.06
N GLU A 314 1.70 10.95 -1.93
CA GLU A 314 2.65 9.83 -1.88
C GLU A 314 3.45 9.83 -0.57
N SER A 315 3.74 11.00 0.01
CA SER A 315 4.46 11.05 1.28
C SER A 315 3.68 10.48 2.46
N GLY A 316 2.34 10.37 2.37
CA GLY A 316 1.46 10.08 3.51
C GLY A 316 1.21 11.28 4.45
N TRP A 317 1.79 12.45 4.13
CA TRP A 317 1.64 13.70 4.88
C TRP A 317 0.93 14.77 4.03
N ASP A 318 -0.27 14.47 3.54
CA ASP A 318 -1.13 15.40 2.81
C ASP A 318 -2.16 16.09 3.74
N TYR A 319 -2.01 17.36 4.14
CA TYR A 319 -0.88 18.25 3.90
C TYR A 319 -0.32 18.83 5.21
N THR A 320 0.93 19.26 5.16
CA THR A 320 1.70 19.74 6.30
C THR A 320 2.60 20.91 5.89
N SER A 321 2.92 21.79 6.85
CA SER A 321 3.84 22.92 6.66
C SER A 321 5.23 22.48 6.18
N ARG A 322 5.61 21.22 6.44
CA ARG A 322 6.86 20.58 5.96
C ARG A 322 7.09 20.77 4.46
N TRP A 323 6.03 20.77 3.66
CA TRP A 323 6.10 20.85 2.19
C TRP A 323 5.87 22.25 1.63
N LEU A 324 5.54 23.24 2.46
CA LEU A 324 5.07 24.56 2.04
C LEU A 324 6.21 25.57 2.12
N ALA A 325 6.48 26.30 1.03
CA ALA A 325 7.55 27.29 1.00
C ALA A 325 7.43 28.37 2.07
N ASP A 326 6.19 28.75 2.42
CA ASP A 326 5.90 29.76 3.46
C ASP A 326 5.42 29.15 4.80
N GLY A 327 5.41 27.82 4.90
CA GLY A 327 4.96 27.07 6.07
C GLY A 327 3.46 27.19 6.38
N GLN A 328 2.65 27.83 5.52
CA GLN A 328 1.28 28.24 5.84
C GLN A 328 0.26 27.95 4.72
N ASN A 329 0.58 28.28 3.48
CA ASN A 329 -0.38 28.26 2.38
C ASN A 329 -0.11 27.09 1.43
N LEU A 330 -1.13 26.25 1.21
CA LEU A 330 -1.02 25.07 0.35
C LEU A 330 -0.61 25.38 -1.10
N ARG A 331 -0.98 26.55 -1.64
CA ARG A 331 -0.54 27.00 -2.97
C ARG A 331 0.99 27.05 -3.13
N THR A 332 1.74 27.12 -2.03
CA THR A 332 3.21 27.14 -2.02
C THR A 332 3.85 25.76 -1.85
N ILE A 333 3.05 24.68 -1.94
CA ILE A 333 3.54 23.30 -1.83
C ILE A 333 4.59 22.99 -2.89
N ARG A 334 5.71 22.41 -2.47
CA ARG A 334 6.87 22.12 -3.33
C ARG A 334 7.53 20.79 -2.98
N THR A 335 6.72 19.78 -2.70
CA THR A 335 7.15 18.46 -2.20
C THR A 335 8.29 17.85 -3.01
N THR A 336 8.27 17.99 -4.34
CA THR A 336 9.29 17.42 -5.23
C THR A 336 10.63 18.17 -5.20
N ALA A 337 10.68 19.37 -4.62
CA ALA A 337 11.91 20.11 -4.35
C ALA A 337 12.57 19.73 -3.01
N ILE A 338 12.01 18.75 -2.28
CA ILE A 338 12.47 18.38 -0.95
C ILE A 338 12.89 16.90 -0.94
N ILE A 339 14.08 16.62 -0.41
CA ILE A 339 14.60 15.27 -0.14
C ILE A 339 14.20 14.89 1.30
N PRO A 340 13.24 13.97 1.49
CA PRO A 340 12.69 13.69 2.81
C PRO A 340 13.57 12.75 3.65
N ILE A 341 13.79 13.07 4.93
CA ILE A 341 14.55 12.18 5.84
C ILE A 341 13.86 10.84 6.06
N ASP A 342 12.54 10.83 6.21
CA ASP A 342 11.75 9.62 6.42
C ASP A 342 11.90 8.67 5.24
N LEU A 343 11.66 9.13 4.00
CA LEU A 343 11.81 8.30 2.80
C LEU A 343 13.21 7.68 2.72
N ASN A 344 14.26 8.49 2.90
CA ASN A 344 15.63 8.00 2.79
C ASN A 344 16.00 7.05 3.94
N SER A 345 15.42 7.22 5.12
CA SER A 345 15.57 6.26 6.22
C SER A 345 14.89 4.93 5.93
N LEU A 346 13.70 4.95 5.29
CA LEU A 346 12.99 3.74 4.87
C LEU A 346 13.72 3.02 3.73
N LEU A 347 14.31 3.75 2.79
CA LEU A 347 15.12 3.13 1.73
C LEU A 347 16.45 2.59 2.25
N TYR A 348 17.05 3.23 3.26
CA TYR A 348 18.19 2.64 3.97
C TYR A 348 17.80 1.31 4.64
N HIS A 349 16.61 1.26 5.23
CA HIS A 349 16.08 0.01 5.77
C HIS A 349 15.89 -1.05 4.68
N LEU A 350 15.26 -0.70 3.56
CA LEU A 350 15.08 -1.60 2.41
C LEU A 350 16.42 -2.14 1.88
N GLU A 351 17.44 -1.30 1.70
CA GLU A 351 18.77 -1.74 1.27
C GLU A 351 19.41 -2.70 2.27
N ARG A 352 19.22 -2.49 3.59
CA ARG A 352 19.69 -3.43 4.62
C ARG A 352 18.94 -4.76 4.59
N THR A 353 17.62 -4.73 4.43
CA THR A 353 16.80 -5.94 4.30
C THR A 353 17.18 -6.73 3.05
N LEU A 354 17.45 -6.05 1.94
CA LEU A 354 17.97 -6.65 0.71
C LEU A 354 19.35 -7.28 0.95
N ALA A 355 20.27 -6.59 1.61
CA ALA A 355 21.57 -7.15 1.94
C ALA A 355 21.45 -8.44 2.78
N GLN A 356 20.53 -8.46 3.76
CA GLN A 356 20.23 -9.65 4.55
C GLN A 356 19.64 -10.79 3.72
N ALA A 357 18.67 -10.49 2.85
CA ALA A 357 18.07 -11.47 1.96
C ALA A 357 19.08 -12.05 0.97
N CYS A 358 19.98 -11.22 0.44
CA CYS A 358 21.05 -11.61 -0.48
C CYS A 358 22.16 -12.44 0.16
N ALA A 359 22.32 -12.38 1.48
CA ALA A 359 23.30 -13.19 2.21
C ALA A 359 22.83 -14.65 2.40
N GLN A 360 21.56 -14.97 2.11
CA GLN A 360 21.00 -16.31 2.27
C GLN A 360 21.47 -17.26 1.14
N PRO A 361 21.71 -18.56 1.42
CA PRO A 361 22.19 -19.51 0.41
C PRO A 361 21.25 -19.65 -0.79
N GLY A 362 21.76 -19.39 -2.00
CA GLY A 362 20.97 -19.49 -3.24
C GLY A 362 20.19 -18.22 -3.60
N ALA A 363 20.38 -17.11 -2.89
CA ALA A 363 19.85 -15.81 -3.30
C ALA A 363 20.54 -15.31 -4.58
N GLU A 364 19.74 -14.79 -5.51
CA GLU A 364 20.22 -14.18 -6.75
C GLU A 364 20.24 -12.66 -6.60
N CYS A 365 21.42 -12.09 -6.36
CA CYS A 365 21.61 -10.65 -6.24
C CYS A 365 22.77 -10.19 -7.12
N THR A 366 22.52 -9.17 -7.94
CA THR A 366 23.51 -8.57 -8.84
C THR A 366 24.13 -7.29 -8.29
N GLN A 367 23.52 -6.71 -7.25
CA GLN A 367 23.94 -5.48 -6.61
C GLN A 367 24.50 -5.76 -5.21
N ASP A 368 25.49 -4.97 -4.79
CA ASP A 368 25.98 -4.95 -3.41
C ASP A 368 25.12 -4.00 -2.56
N TYR A 369 23.99 -4.50 -2.08
CA TYR A 369 23.07 -3.72 -1.27
C TYR A 369 23.66 -3.28 0.08
N ALA A 370 24.68 -3.98 0.61
CA ALA A 370 25.35 -3.54 1.82
C ALA A 370 26.18 -2.27 1.57
N ALA A 371 26.87 -2.20 0.43
CA ALA A 371 27.55 -1.00 0.00
C ALA A 371 26.58 0.16 -0.28
N LEU A 372 25.46 -0.11 -0.95
CA LEU A 372 24.42 0.90 -1.22
C LEU A 372 23.82 1.47 0.07
N ALA A 373 23.48 0.61 1.04
CA ALA A 373 23.01 1.03 2.35
C ALA A 373 24.03 1.93 3.07
N LEU A 374 25.32 1.58 3.01
CA LEU A 374 26.37 2.39 3.62
C LEU A 374 26.49 3.76 2.95
N GLN A 375 26.44 3.81 1.61
CA GLN A 375 26.46 5.07 0.85
C GLN A 375 25.26 5.95 1.20
N ARG A 376 24.05 5.39 1.25
CA ARG A 376 22.86 6.13 1.65
C ARG A 376 22.96 6.66 3.07
N LYS A 377 23.41 5.85 4.02
CA LYS A 377 23.65 6.30 5.40
C LYS A 377 24.61 7.50 5.44
N GLN A 378 25.71 7.42 4.70
CA GLN A 378 26.68 8.53 4.61
C GLN A 378 26.04 9.79 4.02
N ALA A 379 25.22 9.67 2.97
CA ALA A 379 24.51 10.79 2.37
C ALA A 379 23.45 11.39 3.33
N ILE A 380 22.72 10.55 4.08
CA ILE A 380 21.78 10.99 5.13
C ILE A 380 22.53 11.78 6.21
N ASP A 381 23.62 11.23 6.76
CA ASP A 381 24.41 11.88 7.80
C ASP A 381 25.05 13.20 7.32
N ALA A 382 25.39 13.30 6.04
CA ALA A 382 26.02 14.48 5.45
C ALA A 382 25.00 15.60 5.13
N HIS A 383 23.85 15.24 4.56
CA HIS A 383 22.92 16.20 3.95
C HIS A 383 21.63 16.40 4.75
N LEU A 384 21.21 15.41 5.53
CA LEU A 384 19.95 15.42 6.27
C LEU A 384 20.15 15.61 7.78
N TRP A 385 21.39 15.75 8.26
CA TRP A 385 21.68 16.07 9.65
C TRP A 385 21.77 17.59 9.89
N ASN A 386 20.90 18.12 10.75
CA ASN A 386 20.99 19.50 11.19
C ASN A 386 21.98 19.62 12.37
N LYS A 387 22.87 20.62 12.31
CA LYS A 387 23.85 20.91 13.37
C LYS A 387 23.21 21.21 14.74
N ALA A 388 21.93 21.55 14.78
CA ALA A 388 21.15 21.72 16.00
C ALA A 388 20.78 20.40 16.71
N GLY A 389 21.16 19.23 16.16
CA GLY A 389 21.04 17.95 16.86
C GLY A 389 19.85 17.09 16.45
N TYR A 390 19.29 17.31 15.26
CA TYR A 390 18.17 16.53 14.73
C TYR A 390 18.33 16.31 13.22
N TYR A 391 17.68 15.26 12.69
CA TYR A 391 17.59 15.12 11.23
C TYR A 391 16.46 15.99 10.67
N ALA A 392 16.70 16.53 9.47
CA ALA A 392 15.77 17.37 8.74
C ALA A 392 15.81 17.02 7.25
N ASP A 393 14.77 17.40 6.53
CA ASP A 393 14.76 17.29 5.07
C ASP A 393 15.77 18.26 4.44
N TYR A 394 16.20 17.94 3.22
CA TYR A 394 17.08 18.80 2.43
C TYR A 394 16.32 19.44 1.27
N ASP A 395 16.51 20.74 1.10
CA ASP A 395 15.98 21.55 -0.02
C ASP A 395 17.04 21.56 -1.13
N TRP A 396 16.78 20.88 -2.26
CA TRP A 396 17.85 20.37 -3.13
C TRP A 396 18.18 21.17 -4.39
#